data_AF-A0A511WRQ5-F1
#
_entry.id   AF-A0A511WRQ5-F1
#
_cell.length_a   1.000
_cell.length_b   1.000
_cell.length_c   1.000
_cell.angle_alpha   90.00
_cell.angle_beta   90.00
_cell.angle_gamma   90.00
#
_symmetry.space_group_name_H-M   'P 1'
#
loop_
_entity.id
_entity.type
_entity.pdbx_description
1 polymer ?
#
loop_
_entity_poly.entity_id
_entity_poly.type
_entity_poly.pdbx_seq_one_letter_code
_entity_poly.pdbx_strand_id
1 'polypeptide(L)' 'MDMIGSRDSGDLIMFTPDGEKNLVTDLGASKGARVAEVVEYGQLGRSDHVPFYVEGIPAERINYEPSRFAF' A
#
# COMPACT_ATOMS: atom_id res chain seq x y z
N MET A 1 3.50 -6.01 -4.94
CA MET A 1 3.50 -4.84 -5.85
C MET A 1 2.60 -5.15 -7.02
N ASP A 2 1.71 -4.24 -7.40
CA ASP A 2 0.73 -4.46 -8.46
C ASP A 2 0.35 -3.10 -9.07
N MET A 3 0.30 -2.97 -10.40
CA MET A 3 -0.02 -1.71 -11.10
C MET A 3 0.85 -0.49 -10.69
N ILE A 4 2.18 -0.60 -10.74
CA ILE A 4 3.14 0.42 -10.25
C ILE A 4 3.77 1.33 -11.33
N GLY A 5 3.20 1.42 -12.53
CA GLY A 5 3.89 2.09 -13.66
C GLY A 5 3.01 2.89 -14.62
N SER A 6 1.72 3.04 -14.34
CA SER A 6 0.84 3.81 -15.22
C SER A 6 0.94 5.29 -14.93
N ARG A 7 1.16 6.10 -15.95
CA ARG A 7 1.16 7.58 -15.84
C ARG A 7 -0.22 8.12 -15.44
N ASP A 8 -1.29 7.39 -15.72
CA ASP A 8 -2.67 7.86 -15.59
C ASP A 8 -3.37 7.29 -14.34
N SER A 9 -2.60 6.85 -13.33
CA SER A 9 -3.13 6.05 -12.20
C SER A 9 -3.29 6.76 -10.86
N GLY A 10 -2.71 7.94 -10.64
CA GLY A 10 -2.86 8.71 -9.40
C GLY A 10 -1.65 8.60 -8.46
N ASP A 11 -1.90 8.50 -7.16
CA ASP A 11 -0.87 8.57 -6.10
C ASP A 11 -0.49 7.17 -5.60
N LEU A 12 0.73 7.04 -5.07
CA LEU A 12 1.24 5.78 -4.53
C LEU A 12 0.60 5.51 -3.15
N ILE A 13 0.08 4.30 -2.96
CA ILE A 13 -0.53 3.89 -1.69
C ILE A 13 -0.17 2.43 -1.35
N MET A 14 -0.14 2.11 -0.05
CA MET A 14 -0.03 0.75 0.46
C MET A 14 -1.39 0.23 0.94
N PHE A 15 -1.82 -0.94 0.47
CA PHE A 15 -3.06 -1.56 0.95
C PHE A 15 -2.80 -2.77 1.83
N THR A 16 -3.39 -2.76 3.03
CA THR A 16 -3.50 -3.93 3.90
C THR A 16 -4.92 -4.52 3.81
N PRO A 17 -5.10 -5.84 3.99
CA PRO A 17 -6.45 -6.43 3.89
C PRO A 17 -7.41 -5.98 5.01
N ASP A 18 -6.88 -5.67 6.20
CA ASP A 18 -7.60 -5.23 7.39
C ASP A 18 -7.65 -3.71 7.58
N GLY A 19 -6.80 -2.95 6.87
CA GLY A 19 -6.70 -1.50 7.01
C GLY A 19 -5.84 -1.07 8.18
N GLU A 20 -5.17 -2.00 8.87
CA GLU A 20 -4.29 -1.71 9.99
C GLU A 20 -2.83 -1.58 9.54
N LYS A 21 -2.02 -0.90 10.36
CA LYS A 21 -0.57 -0.84 10.14
C LYS A 21 0.08 -2.18 10.47
N ASN A 22 1.12 -2.50 9.73
CA ASN A 22 2.01 -3.62 10.00
C ASN A 22 3.48 -3.25 9.74
N LEU A 23 4.39 -4.20 9.98
CA LEU A 23 5.83 -4.00 9.78
C LEU A 23 6.15 -3.46 8.38
N VAL A 24 5.45 -3.92 7.35
CA VAL A 24 5.79 -3.58 5.97
C VAL A 24 5.28 -2.18 5.60
N THR A 25 4.11 -1.77 6.08
CA THR A 25 3.65 -0.37 5.95
C THR A 25 4.60 0.59 6.65
N ASP A 26 5.15 0.23 7.82
CA ASP A 26 6.11 1.07 8.54
C ASP A 26 7.42 1.23 7.76
N LEU A 27 7.93 0.13 7.18
CA LEU A 27 9.13 0.16 6.34
C LEU A 27 8.90 0.97 5.06
N GLY A 28 7.75 0.80 4.41
CA GLY A 28 7.34 1.54 3.22
C GLY A 28 7.26 3.05 3.49
N ALA A 29 6.53 3.46 4.51
CA ALA A 29 6.40 4.86 4.91
C ALA A 29 7.76 5.47 5.31
N SER A 30 8.56 4.73 6.10
CA SER A 30 9.90 5.14 6.52
C SER A 30 10.85 5.33 5.34
N LYS A 31 10.85 4.41 4.36
CA LYS A 31 11.68 4.52 3.15
C LYS A 31 11.19 5.63 2.24
N GLY A 32 9.88 5.72 2.00
CA GLY A 32 9.24 6.77 1.20
C GLY A 32 9.65 8.15 1.70
N ALA A 33 9.49 8.41 3.00
CA ALA A 33 9.86 9.68 3.63
C ALA A 33 11.33 10.11 3.41
N ARG A 34 12.22 9.16 3.13
CA ARG A 34 13.65 9.44 2.86
C ARG A 34 13.97 9.70 1.39
N VAL A 35 13.14 9.21 0.45
CA VAL A 35 13.49 9.19 -0.98
C VAL A 35 12.48 9.89 -1.89
N ALA A 36 11.26 10.11 -1.41
CA ALA A 36 10.20 10.79 -2.12
C ALA A 36 9.26 11.48 -1.11
N GLU A 37 8.23 10.79 -0.65
CA GLU A 37 7.20 11.30 0.27
C GLU A 37 6.72 10.22 1.25
N VAL A 38 6.00 10.62 2.29
CA VAL A 38 5.34 9.66 3.19
C VAL A 38 4.25 8.93 2.40
N VAL A 39 4.40 7.62 2.27
CA VAL A 39 3.40 6.78 1.58
C VAL A 39 2.30 6.42 2.57
N GLU A 40 1.08 6.84 2.26
CA GLU A 40 -0.11 6.53 3.05
C GLU A 40 -0.51 5.05 2.91
N TYR A 41 -1.41 4.60 3.78
CA TYR A 41 -1.96 3.25 3.74
C TYR A 41 -3.49 3.25 3.86
N GLY A 42 -4.11 2.17 3.39
CA GLY A 42 -5.55 1.98 3.49
C GLY A 42 -5.96 0.51 3.39
N GLN A 43 -7.27 0.26 3.34
CA GLN A 43 -7.82 -1.10 3.29
C GLN A 43 -8.17 -1.54 1.86
N LEU A 44 -7.58 -2.66 1.40
CA LEU A 44 -8.02 -3.38 0.20
C LEU A 44 -7.48 -4.82 0.16
N GLY A 45 -8.31 -5.78 -0.26
CA GLY A 45 -7.97 -7.20 -0.37
C GLY A 45 -7.99 -7.77 -1.80
N ARG A 46 -7.43 -7.06 -2.80
CA ARG A 46 -7.48 -7.48 -4.22
C ARG A 46 -6.10 -7.60 -4.87
N SER A 47 -5.25 -8.49 -4.36
CA SER A 47 -3.98 -8.96 -4.98
C SER A 47 -3.38 -10.09 -4.13
N ASP A 48 -2.16 -10.54 -4.45
CA ASP A 48 -1.48 -11.68 -3.83
C ASP A 48 -0.99 -11.43 -2.40
N HIS A 49 -1.11 -10.20 -1.87
CA HIS A 49 -0.78 -9.91 -0.46
C HIS A 49 -1.79 -10.55 0.51
N VAL A 50 -2.99 -10.90 0.04
CA VAL A 50 -4.07 -11.46 0.87
C VAL A 50 -3.75 -12.85 1.43
N PRO A 51 -3.29 -13.85 0.64
CA PRO A 51 -2.90 -15.15 1.19
C PRO A 51 -1.83 -15.08 2.29
N PHE A 52 -0.84 -14.17 2.18
CA PHE A 52 0.17 -14.00 3.23
C PHE A 52 -0.45 -13.47 4.53
N TYR A 53 -1.34 -12.48 4.43
CA TYR A 53 -2.06 -11.93 5.58
C TYR A 53 -2.93 -13.01 6.28
N VAL A 54 -3.62 -13.87 5.51
CA VAL A 54 -4.44 -14.96 6.07
C VAL A 54 -3.60 -15.95 6.90
N GLU A 55 -2.34 -16.15 6.54
CA GLU A 55 -1.37 -16.95 7.29
C GLU A 55 -0.67 -16.18 8.42
N GLY A 56 -1.11 -14.95 8.72
CA GLY A 56 -0.55 -14.11 9.79
C GLY A 56 0.79 -13.46 9.44
N ILE A 57 1.19 -13.47 8.16
CA ILE A 57 2.41 -12.83 7.70
C ILE A 57 2.11 -11.36 7.38
N PRO A 58 2.84 -10.38 7.96
CA PRO A 58 2.70 -8.98 7.59
C PRO A 58 2.88 -8.77 6.09
N ALA A 59 1.86 -8.23 5.44
CA ALA A 59 1.84 -8.03 4.00
C ALA A 59 0.96 -6.85 3.59
N GLU A 60 1.35 -6.22 2.49
CA GLU A 60 0.68 -5.10 1.86
C GLU A 60 0.85 -5.16 0.34
N ARG A 61 -0.03 -4.46 -0.38
CA ARG A 61 0.12 -4.22 -1.81
C ARG A 61 0.46 -2.76 -2.06
N ILE A 62 1.62 -2.52 -2.66
CA ILE A 62 1.98 -1.22 -3.23
C ILE A 62 1.36 -1.10 -4.63
N ASN A 63 0.56 -0.06 -4.87
CA ASN A 63 0.02 0.31 -6.18
C ASN A 63 -0.13 1.83 -6.32
N TYR A 64 -0.26 2.29 -7.57
CA TYR A 64 -0.88 3.59 -7.83
C TYR A 64 -2.40 3.41 -7.92
N GLU A 65 -3.14 4.28 -7.23
CA GLU A 65 -4.61 4.28 -7.20
C GLU A 65 -5.12 5.68 -7.51
N PRO A 66 -6.27 5.84 -8.21
CA PRO A 66 -6.81 7.16 -8.49
C PRO A 66 -6.94 7.96 -7.20
N SER A 67 -6.37 9.16 -7.21
CA SER A 67 -6.31 10.05 -6.04
C SER A 67 -7.71 10.17 -5.43
N ARG A 68 -7.89 9.62 -4.22
CA ARG A 68 -9.14 9.77 -3.47
C ARG A 68 -9.30 11.24 -3.13
N PHE A 69 -10.45 11.83 -3.48
CA PHE A 69 -10.90 13.04 -2.80
C PHE A 69 -10.90 12.75 -1.29
N ALA A 70 -10.15 13.56 -0.54
CA ALA A 70 -10.12 13.51 0.92
C ALA A 70 -11.56 13.51 1.46
N PHE A 71 -11.87 12.56 2.35
CA PHE A 71 -13.05 12.62 3.21
C PHE A 71 -12.63 13.19 4.57
#